data_AF-A0A2U1QMB8-F1
#
_entry.id   AF-A0A2U1QMB8-F1
#
_cell.length_a   1.000
_cell.length_b   1.000
_cell.length_c   1.000
_cell.angle_alpha   90.00
_cell.angle_beta   90.00
_cell.angle_gamma   90.00
#
_symmetry.space_group_name_H-M   'P 1'
#
loop_
_entity.id
_entity.type
_entity.pdbx_description
1 polymer ?
#
loop_
_entity_poly.entity_id
_entity_poly.type
_entity_poly.pdbx_seq_one_letter_code
_entity_poly.pdbx_strand_id
1 'polypeptide(L)'
;MAVVGGIAHRLHIFQQHSSSIIKPSSSVISSKFTHSFPLFHNPNNNLLQINNNNNNTSRRNTSSLCSISTPPETTTSGAASGSIVGDLIDYLNESWTHFHATAEAKRQLLDAGFHLLSENDEWNLKPGGRYFFTRNMSCLVAFAIGEKYTVGNGFHVIAAHTDSPCLKLKPKSASSKSNYLMVNVQTYGGGLWHTWFDRDLSVAGRVIVRSGDGSFLHKLVKVKRPLLRVPTLAIHLDRNVNKDGFKPNLETHLNPLLATKHDESSSESKDKSSSKDYHHPLLMQILSDELGCEVDDIASIELNICDTQPSCLGGANDEFIFSGRLDNLASSFCALRALVDSSGSKDLSDEHAIRMVALFDNEEVGSDSIQGAGAPTMFQAMRRIIDCLANSYVREGMFERAIRQSFLGLYKFCLLLHIIGRSFYSFL
;
A
#
# COMPACT_ATOMS: atom_id res chain seq x y z
N MET A 1 19.84 9.54 14.19
CA MET A 1 20.45 8.22 14.51
C MET A 1 19.33 7.26 14.89
N ALA A 2 18.75 6.55 13.91
CA ALA A 2 17.70 5.56 14.15
C ALA A 2 18.37 4.25 14.57
N VAL A 3 18.20 3.84 15.83
CA VAL A 3 18.69 2.55 16.30
C VAL A 3 17.71 1.48 15.84
N VAL A 4 18.08 0.76 14.78
CA VAL A 4 17.35 -0.39 14.25
C VAL A 4 17.67 -1.60 15.15
N GLY A 5 16.76 -1.92 16.07
CA GLY A 5 16.88 -3.09 16.94
C GLY A 5 16.27 -4.33 16.28
N GLY A 6 17.11 -5.30 15.90
CA GLY A 6 16.63 -6.62 15.47
C GLY A 6 16.25 -7.48 16.68
N ILE A 7 15.02 -7.99 16.71
CA ILE A 7 14.62 -9.02 17.68
C ILE A 7 14.78 -10.39 17.00
N ALA A 8 15.77 -11.16 17.43
CA ALA A 8 15.94 -12.54 17.00
C ALA A 8 15.01 -13.46 17.80
N HIS A 9 13.92 -13.93 17.20
CA HIS A 9 13.16 -15.06 17.74
C HIS A 9 13.73 -16.39 17.22
N ARG A 10 14.16 -17.25 18.14
CA ARG A 10 14.45 -18.66 17.85
C ARG A 10 13.13 -19.37 17.53
N LEU A 11 13.04 -19.92 16.31
CA LEU A 11 11.90 -20.71 15.84
C LEU A 11 11.73 -21.96 16.72
N HIS A 12 10.59 -22.09 17.42
CA HIS A 12 10.17 -23.35 18.02
C HIS A 12 9.34 -24.15 17.01
N ILE A 13 9.84 -25.33 16.65
CA ILE A 13 9.16 -26.30 15.78
C ILE A 13 8.06 -26.97 16.62
N PHE A 14 6.79 -26.77 16.26
CA PHE A 14 5.68 -27.55 16.80
C PHE A 14 5.60 -28.91 16.12
N GLN A 15 5.80 -29.98 16.90
CA GLN A 15 5.45 -31.35 16.54
C GLN A 15 3.91 -31.48 16.48
N GLN A 16 3.40 -31.92 15.32
CA GLN A 16 2.00 -32.31 15.18
C GLN A 16 1.76 -33.65 15.89
N HIS A 17 0.82 -33.67 16.84
CA HIS A 17 0.21 -34.91 17.32
C HIS A 17 -1.10 -35.18 16.55
N SER A 18 -1.18 -36.38 16.02
CA SER A 18 -2.33 -36.97 15.34
C SER A 18 -3.49 -37.26 16.32
N SER A 19 -4.71 -36.92 15.94
CA SER A 19 -5.90 -37.63 16.37
C SER A 19 -7.03 -37.51 15.34
N SER A 20 -7.89 -38.52 15.37
CA SER A 20 -8.59 -39.15 14.26
C SER A 20 -10.08 -38.77 14.13
N ILE A 21 -10.54 -38.73 12.88
CA ILE A 21 -11.84 -39.24 12.34
C ILE A 21 -13.15 -38.71 12.96
N ILE A 22 -13.97 -38.03 12.14
CA ILE A 22 -15.44 -38.22 11.99
C ILE A 22 -15.85 -37.78 10.56
N LYS A 23 -16.71 -38.57 9.91
CA LYS A 23 -17.20 -38.47 8.50
C LYS A 23 -18.31 -37.43 8.30
N PRO A 24 -18.60 -37.00 7.05
CA PRO A 24 -19.62 -35.99 6.73
C PRO A 24 -21.00 -36.61 6.46
N SER A 25 -22.07 -35.86 6.72
CA SER A 25 -23.43 -36.15 6.26
C SER A 25 -23.81 -35.26 5.06
N SER A 26 -24.49 -35.90 4.13
CA SER A 26 -24.96 -35.41 2.83
C SER A 26 -26.24 -34.56 2.93
N SER A 27 -26.37 -33.57 2.05
CA SER A 27 -27.66 -33.29 1.40
C SER A 27 -27.46 -32.64 0.03
N VAL A 28 -27.97 -33.37 -0.97
CA VAL A 28 -28.06 -33.01 -2.38
C VAL A 28 -29.35 -32.20 -2.57
N ILE A 29 -29.28 -31.03 -3.21
CA ILE A 29 -30.44 -30.43 -3.87
C ILE A 29 -30.06 -30.11 -5.31
N SER A 30 -30.66 -30.89 -6.20
CA SER A 30 -30.68 -30.71 -7.64
C SER A 30 -31.62 -29.55 -8.00
N SER A 31 -31.20 -28.65 -8.88
CA SER A 31 -32.13 -28.09 -9.86
C SER A 31 -31.41 -27.82 -11.19
N LYS A 32 -31.99 -28.40 -12.24
CA LYS A 32 -31.64 -28.26 -13.64
C LYS A 32 -32.07 -26.87 -14.11
N PHE A 33 -31.23 -26.15 -14.84
CA PHE A 33 -31.70 -25.15 -15.79
C PHE A 33 -31.00 -25.32 -17.14
N THR A 34 -31.85 -25.56 -18.14
CA THR A 34 -31.57 -25.74 -19.55
C THR A 34 -31.36 -24.39 -20.25
N HIS A 35 -30.48 -24.40 -21.24
CA HIS A 35 -30.14 -23.33 -22.18
C HIS A 35 -31.34 -22.59 -22.79
N SER A 36 -31.15 -21.30 -23.08
CA SER A 36 -31.66 -20.62 -24.29
C SER A 36 -30.87 -19.33 -24.55
N PHE A 37 -30.07 -19.33 -25.61
CA PHE A 37 -29.52 -18.13 -26.27
C PHE A 37 -30.56 -17.54 -27.22
N PRO A 38 -30.52 -16.23 -27.49
CA PRO A 38 -30.80 -15.74 -28.82
C PRO A 38 -29.63 -14.95 -29.41
N LEU A 39 -29.23 -15.39 -30.61
CA LEU A 39 -28.57 -14.60 -31.65
C LEU A 39 -29.57 -13.58 -32.20
N PHE A 40 -29.14 -12.35 -32.52
CA PHE A 40 -29.48 -11.57 -33.73
C PHE A 40 -28.62 -10.28 -33.72
N HIS A 41 -27.65 -10.17 -34.64
CA HIS A 41 -27.67 -9.39 -35.88
C HIS A 41 -27.46 -7.88 -35.74
N ASN A 42 -26.29 -7.47 -36.25
CA ASN A 42 -25.88 -6.12 -36.62
C ASN A 42 -26.57 -5.70 -37.93
N PRO A 43 -26.75 -4.40 -38.22
CA PRO A 43 -25.90 -3.85 -39.28
C PRO A 43 -25.40 -2.40 -39.07
N ASN A 44 -24.20 -2.19 -39.63
CA ASN A 44 -23.44 -0.98 -39.92
C ASN A 44 -24.21 0.33 -40.20
N ASN A 45 -23.60 1.46 -39.83
CA ASN A 45 -23.19 2.47 -40.81
C ASN A 45 -22.07 3.41 -40.32
N ASN A 46 -21.09 3.61 -41.19
CA ASN A 46 -20.03 4.62 -41.14
C ASN A 46 -20.58 6.02 -41.47
N LEU A 47 -19.99 7.08 -40.92
CA LEU A 47 -19.46 8.19 -41.74
C LEU A 47 -18.47 9.08 -40.95
N LEU A 48 -17.43 9.49 -41.68
CA LEU A 48 -16.31 10.36 -41.31
C LEU A 48 -16.64 11.85 -41.58
N GLN A 49 -15.71 12.72 -41.15
CA GLN A 49 -15.35 14.07 -41.65
C GLN A 49 -16.02 15.30 -40.98
N ILE A 50 -15.40 16.49 -40.78
CA ILE A 50 -14.03 17.08 -40.81
C ILE A 50 -14.21 18.59 -40.46
N ASN A 51 -13.25 19.18 -39.74
CA ASN A 51 -12.75 20.58 -39.72
C ASN A 51 -13.56 21.83 -39.28
N ASN A 52 -12.77 22.67 -38.57
CA ASN A 52 -12.63 24.14 -38.62
C ASN A 52 -13.79 24.99 -38.06
N ASN A 53 -13.59 26.15 -37.41
CA ASN A 53 -12.50 27.11 -37.40
C ASN A 53 -12.63 28.07 -36.19
N ASN A 54 -11.50 28.63 -35.75
CA ASN A 54 -11.24 30.00 -35.27
C ASN A 54 -12.34 30.81 -34.54
N ASN A 55 -11.99 31.39 -33.39
CA ASN A 55 -11.95 32.86 -33.27
C ASN A 55 -11.10 33.34 -32.09
N ASN A 56 -10.11 34.18 -32.43
CA ASN A 56 -9.39 35.10 -31.57
C ASN A 56 -10.32 36.24 -31.12
N THR A 57 -10.25 36.64 -29.85
CA THR A 57 -10.34 38.06 -29.48
C THR A 57 -9.60 38.37 -28.19
N SER A 58 -8.71 39.36 -28.33
CA SER A 58 -7.90 40.08 -27.37
C SER A 58 -8.70 40.82 -26.28
N ARG A 59 -8.19 40.90 -25.03
CA ARG A 59 -7.63 42.15 -24.45
C ARG A 59 -7.34 42.10 -22.93
N ARG A 60 -6.12 42.57 -22.61
CA ARG A 60 -5.67 43.48 -21.53
C ARG A 60 -5.38 42.94 -20.11
N ASN A 61 -4.07 42.80 -19.89
CA ASN A 61 -3.22 43.45 -18.87
C ASN A 61 -3.78 43.74 -17.48
N THR A 62 -3.15 43.14 -16.46
CA THR A 62 -2.47 43.88 -15.38
C THR A 62 -1.26 43.08 -14.86
N SER A 63 -0.16 43.79 -14.68
CA SER A 63 1.16 43.36 -14.22
C SER A 63 1.22 42.88 -12.76
N SER A 64 2.00 41.84 -12.49
CA SER A 64 2.73 41.71 -11.22
C SER A 64 3.98 40.82 -11.41
N LEU A 65 5.05 41.22 -10.75
CA LEU A 65 6.44 40.78 -10.87
C LEU A 65 6.64 39.30 -10.47
N CYS A 66 7.20 38.49 -11.37
CA CYS A 66 7.86 37.24 -11.03
C CYS A 66 9.17 37.15 -11.82
N SER A 67 10.27 37.05 -11.08
CA SER A 67 11.64 36.86 -11.55
C SER A 67 11.75 35.55 -12.33
N ILE A 68 12.08 35.63 -13.61
CA ILE A 68 12.40 34.46 -14.44
C ILE A 68 13.86 34.09 -14.17
N SER A 69 14.08 32.97 -13.49
CA SER A 69 15.38 32.29 -13.47
C SER A 69 15.47 31.37 -14.69
N THR A 70 16.48 31.61 -15.52
CA THR A 70 16.89 30.76 -16.64
C THR A 70 17.30 29.35 -16.17
N PRO A 71 17.00 28.28 -16.93
CA PRO A 71 17.42 26.92 -16.59
C PRO A 71 18.92 26.72 -16.93
N PRO A 72 19.71 26.03 -16.08
CA PRO A 72 21.07 25.67 -16.45
C PRO A 72 21.06 24.46 -17.39
N GLU A 73 22.06 24.47 -18.27
CA GLU A 73 22.30 23.53 -19.35
C GLU A 73 22.40 22.06 -18.90
N THR A 74 21.86 21.18 -19.73
CA THR A 74 21.91 19.74 -19.62
C THR A 74 23.32 19.23 -19.90
N THR A 75 24.06 18.86 -18.85
CA THR A 75 25.20 17.95 -18.96
C THR A 75 24.81 16.56 -18.46
N THR A 76 24.64 15.62 -19.38
CA THR A 76 24.54 14.18 -19.11
C THR A 76 25.91 13.59 -18.80
N SER A 77 26.14 13.14 -17.56
CA SER A 77 26.82 11.87 -17.23
C SER A 77 27.16 11.79 -15.73
N GLY A 78 26.47 10.93 -14.99
CA GLY A 78 26.77 10.59 -13.59
C GLY A 78 25.49 10.27 -12.82
N ALA A 79 25.34 9.02 -12.35
CA ALA A 79 24.20 8.58 -11.56
C ALA A 79 23.97 9.53 -10.38
N ALA A 80 22.77 10.11 -10.28
CA ALA A 80 22.39 10.98 -9.18
C ALA A 80 22.32 10.13 -7.90
N SER A 81 23.39 10.16 -7.12
CA SER A 81 23.39 9.67 -5.74
C SER A 81 22.55 10.63 -4.90
N GLY A 82 21.23 10.46 -4.90
CA GLY A 82 20.34 11.09 -3.93
C GLY A 82 20.79 10.77 -2.49
N SER A 83 20.55 11.69 -1.56
CA SER A 83 20.74 11.41 -0.14
C SER A 83 19.77 10.32 0.30
N ILE A 84 20.24 9.28 1.01
CA ILE A 84 19.39 8.20 1.56
C ILE A 84 18.18 8.74 2.33
N VAL A 85 18.34 9.90 2.98
CA VAL A 85 17.28 10.58 3.73
C VAL A 85 16.25 11.21 2.80
N GLY A 86 16.69 11.82 1.70
CA GLY A 86 15.80 12.34 0.66
C GLY A 86 14.99 11.22 0.01
N ASP A 87 15.67 10.13 -0.36
CA ASP A 87 15.03 8.96 -0.95
C ASP A 87 13.98 8.32 -0.02
N LEU A 88 14.25 8.29 1.30
CA LEU A 88 13.27 7.84 2.30
C LEU A 88 12.06 8.78 2.39
N ILE A 89 12.28 10.09 2.38
CA ILE A 89 11.21 11.09 2.41
C ILE A 89 10.32 10.95 1.17
N ASP A 90 10.92 10.78 -0.01
CA ASP A 90 10.18 10.56 -1.25
C ASP A 90 9.37 9.26 -1.22
N TYR A 91 9.98 8.18 -0.73
CA TYR A 91 9.28 6.89 -0.52
C TYR A 91 8.08 7.05 0.41
N LEU A 92 8.22 7.76 1.54
CA LEU A 92 7.12 7.99 2.50
C LEU A 92 6.00 8.87 1.92
N ASN A 93 6.36 9.87 1.11
CA ASN A 93 5.43 10.79 0.45
C ASN A 93 4.64 10.13 -0.68
N GLU A 94 5.21 9.12 -1.35
CA GLU A 94 4.49 8.33 -2.34
C GLU A 94 3.67 7.19 -1.71
N SER A 95 4.14 6.63 -0.60
CA SER A 95 3.54 5.47 0.10
C SER A 95 2.42 5.83 1.07
N TRP A 96 1.30 6.36 0.57
CA TRP A 96 0.15 6.76 1.42
C TRP A 96 -0.61 5.57 2.05
N THR A 97 -0.60 4.42 1.37
CA THR A 97 -1.21 3.16 1.83
C THR A 97 -0.30 1.99 1.51
N HIS A 98 -0.58 0.80 2.06
CA HIS A 98 0.14 -0.45 1.72
C HIS A 98 0.15 -0.74 0.21
N PHE A 99 -0.91 -0.36 -0.51
CA PHE A 99 -0.95 -0.46 -1.98
C PHE A 99 0.05 0.48 -2.66
N HIS A 100 0.14 1.73 -2.20
CA HIS A 100 1.10 2.70 -2.74
C HIS A 100 2.54 2.34 -2.36
N ALA A 101 2.77 1.85 -1.14
CA ALA A 101 4.07 1.37 -0.70
C ALA A 101 4.58 0.22 -1.59
N THR A 102 3.71 -0.75 -1.88
CA THR A 102 4.04 -1.86 -2.79
C THR A 102 4.28 -1.38 -4.22
N ALA A 103 3.47 -0.43 -4.71
CA ALA A 103 3.64 0.14 -6.04
C ALA A 103 4.95 0.92 -6.18
N GLU A 104 5.31 1.71 -5.16
CA GLU A 104 6.56 2.46 -5.13
C GLU A 104 7.77 1.53 -5.02
N ALA A 105 7.70 0.50 -4.17
CA ALA A 105 8.74 -0.52 -4.09
C ALA A 105 8.93 -1.26 -5.43
N LYS A 106 7.82 -1.62 -6.09
CA LYS A 106 7.82 -2.18 -7.45
C LYS A 106 8.50 -1.24 -8.45
N ARG A 107 8.19 0.06 -8.43
CA ARG A 107 8.80 1.05 -9.33
C ARG A 107 10.32 1.09 -9.14
N GLN A 108 10.79 1.20 -7.90
CA GLN A 108 12.22 1.23 -7.60
C GLN A 108 12.95 -0.06 -8.02
N LEU A 109 12.33 -1.22 -7.87
CA LEU A 109 12.90 -2.49 -8.32
C LEU A 109 13.01 -2.58 -9.85
N LEU A 110 11.98 -2.12 -10.57
CA LEU A 110 12.02 -2.04 -12.03
C LEU A 110 13.12 -1.10 -12.50
N ASP A 111 13.24 0.07 -11.88
CA ASP A 111 14.29 1.06 -12.19
C ASP A 111 15.70 0.51 -11.90
N ALA A 112 15.84 -0.34 -10.88
CA ALA A 112 17.06 -1.07 -10.56
C ALA A 112 17.34 -2.27 -11.48
N GLY A 113 16.42 -2.59 -12.41
CA GLY A 113 16.53 -3.68 -13.38
C GLY A 113 16.23 -5.06 -12.81
N PHE A 114 15.36 -5.16 -11.79
CA PHE A 114 14.75 -6.42 -11.39
C PHE A 114 13.61 -6.79 -12.34
N HIS A 115 13.42 -8.09 -12.58
CA HIS A 115 12.36 -8.60 -13.45
C HIS A 115 11.10 -8.93 -12.65
N LEU A 116 9.96 -8.36 -13.07
CA LEU A 116 8.65 -8.70 -12.50
C LEU A 116 8.24 -10.11 -12.95
N LEU A 117 7.91 -10.96 -11.98
CA LEU A 117 7.37 -12.30 -12.17
C LEU A 117 5.85 -12.30 -11.93
N SER A 118 5.16 -13.12 -12.71
CA SER A 118 3.78 -13.52 -12.44
C SER A 118 3.79 -14.75 -11.53
N GLU A 119 2.97 -14.75 -10.48
CA GLU A 119 2.85 -15.92 -9.63
C GLU A 119 2.14 -17.10 -10.32
N ASN A 120 1.37 -16.82 -11.36
CA ASN A 120 0.59 -17.80 -12.11
C ASN A 120 1.41 -18.51 -13.21
N ASP A 121 2.59 -17.99 -13.53
CA ASP A 121 3.42 -18.49 -14.63
C ASP A 121 4.56 -19.35 -14.11
N GLU A 122 5.13 -20.19 -14.99
CA GLU A 122 6.41 -20.83 -14.74
C GLU A 122 7.53 -19.78 -14.69
N TRP A 123 8.50 -19.98 -13.80
CA TRP A 123 9.63 -19.06 -13.64
C TRP A 123 10.85 -19.59 -14.36
N ASN A 124 11.57 -18.69 -15.06
CA ASN A 124 12.86 -18.97 -15.68
C ASN A 124 13.95 -18.16 -14.97
N LEU A 125 14.42 -18.70 -13.85
CA LEU A 125 15.39 -18.06 -12.97
C LEU A 125 16.81 -18.47 -13.35
N LYS A 126 17.76 -17.54 -13.19
CA LYS A 126 19.19 -17.79 -13.48
C LYS A 126 20.07 -17.26 -12.34
N PRO A 127 21.21 -17.92 -12.04
CA PRO A 127 22.27 -17.31 -11.24
C PRO A 127 22.65 -15.92 -11.79
N GLY A 128 22.89 -14.96 -10.90
CA GLY A 128 23.07 -13.53 -11.23
C GLY A 128 21.78 -12.77 -11.54
N GLY A 129 20.63 -13.46 -11.63
CA GLY A 129 19.34 -12.86 -11.93
C GLY A 129 18.68 -12.19 -10.73
N ARG A 130 17.83 -11.20 -11.01
CA ARG A 130 17.16 -10.34 -10.02
C ARG A 130 15.68 -10.26 -10.36
N TYR A 131 14.83 -10.61 -9.41
CA TYR A 131 13.41 -10.86 -9.67
C TYR A 131 12.55 -10.40 -8.51
N PHE A 132 11.27 -10.14 -8.78
CA PHE A 132 10.29 -9.88 -7.74
C PHE A 132 8.88 -10.20 -8.22
N PHE A 133 7.95 -10.39 -7.29
CA PHE A 133 6.52 -10.46 -7.58
C PHE A 133 5.74 -9.71 -6.51
N THR A 134 4.47 -9.43 -6.82
CA THR A 134 3.53 -8.81 -5.87
C THR A 134 2.31 -9.69 -5.70
N ARG A 135 1.75 -9.72 -4.49
CA ARG A 135 0.49 -10.40 -4.16
C ARG A 135 -0.52 -9.39 -3.62
N ASN A 136 -1.76 -9.44 -4.14
CA ASN A 136 -2.85 -8.50 -3.80
C ASN A 136 -2.51 -7.00 -4.01
N MET A 137 -1.40 -6.67 -4.69
CA MET A 137 -0.84 -5.31 -4.77
C MET A 137 -0.43 -4.70 -3.40
N SER A 138 -0.39 -5.48 -2.32
CA SER A 138 -0.04 -4.99 -0.98
C SER A 138 1.11 -5.75 -0.31
N CYS A 139 1.49 -6.89 -0.87
CA CYS A 139 2.66 -7.67 -0.47
C CYS A 139 3.63 -7.77 -1.65
N LEU A 140 4.93 -7.72 -1.36
CA LEU A 140 6.00 -7.81 -2.35
C LEU A 140 7.11 -8.73 -1.85
N VAL A 141 7.56 -9.64 -2.71
CA VAL A 141 8.76 -10.45 -2.46
C VAL A 141 9.74 -10.20 -3.59
N ALA A 142 10.94 -9.72 -3.26
CA ALA A 142 12.03 -9.48 -4.19
C ALA A 142 13.25 -10.31 -3.79
N PHE A 143 14.02 -10.77 -4.78
CA PHE A 143 15.22 -11.56 -4.54
C PHE A 143 16.25 -11.40 -5.65
N ALA A 144 17.52 -11.54 -5.27
CA ALA A 144 18.68 -11.58 -6.16
C ALA A 144 19.46 -12.87 -5.92
N ILE A 145 19.77 -13.58 -6.99
CA ILE A 145 20.43 -14.88 -6.96
C ILE A 145 21.93 -14.67 -7.18
N GLY A 146 22.76 -15.11 -6.24
CA GLY A 146 24.22 -15.08 -6.42
C GLY A 146 24.67 -15.90 -7.64
N GLU A 147 25.70 -15.44 -8.35
CA GLU A 147 26.23 -16.15 -9.52
C GLU A 147 26.86 -17.50 -9.16
N LYS A 148 27.34 -17.65 -7.92
CA LYS A 148 27.87 -18.92 -7.38
C LYS A 148 26.84 -19.67 -6.53
N TYR A 149 25.56 -19.32 -6.64
CA TYR A 149 24.51 -20.06 -5.97
C TYR A 149 24.46 -21.50 -6.45
N THR A 150 24.42 -22.43 -5.51
CA THR A 150 24.16 -23.85 -5.78
C THR A 150 23.01 -24.32 -4.92
N VAL A 151 22.17 -25.21 -5.46
CA VAL A 151 21.01 -25.75 -4.73
C VAL A 151 21.43 -26.35 -3.39
N GLY A 152 20.76 -25.90 -2.33
CA GLY A 152 21.08 -26.21 -0.93
C GLY A 152 21.81 -25.09 -0.20
N ASN A 153 22.32 -24.07 -0.90
CA ASN A 153 22.78 -22.83 -0.28
C ASN A 153 21.59 -22.04 0.28
N GLY A 154 21.88 -21.21 1.28
CA GLY A 154 20.87 -20.48 2.06
C GLY A 154 20.33 -19.22 1.40
N PHE A 155 19.37 -18.63 2.11
CA PHE A 155 18.77 -17.34 1.81
C PHE A 155 19.16 -16.34 2.91
N HIS A 156 19.53 -15.12 2.52
CA HIS A 156 19.65 -13.98 3.41
C HIS A 156 18.40 -13.12 3.26
N VAL A 157 17.50 -13.21 4.22
CA VAL A 157 16.16 -12.63 4.12
C VAL A 157 16.02 -11.45 5.07
N ILE A 158 15.48 -10.35 4.57
CA ILE A 158 14.99 -9.24 5.37
C ILE A 158 13.47 -9.17 5.20
N ALA A 159 12.72 -9.16 6.30
CA ALA A 159 11.28 -8.96 6.23
C ALA A 159 10.82 -7.75 7.06
N ALA A 160 9.85 -7.04 6.50
CA ALA A 160 9.19 -5.87 7.07
C ALA A 160 7.71 -5.86 6.62
N HIS A 161 6.96 -4.82 6.97
CA HIS A 161 5.56 -4.69 6.55
C HIS A 161 5.23 -3.30 5.95
N THR A 162 4.25 -3.29 5.07
CA THR A 162 3.82 -2.14 4.27
C THR A 162 2.61 -1.43 4.85
N ASP A 163 1.88 -2.07 5.76
CA ASP A 163 0.73 -1.50 6.44
C ASP A 163 1.14 -0.70 7.69
N SER A 164 0.26 0.23 8.06
CA SER A 164 0.34 1.03 9.27
C SER A 164 -1.06 1.20 9.83
N PRO A 165 -1.22 1.47 11.13
CA PRO A 165 -2.54 1.74 11.69
C PRO A 165 -3.19 2.95 11.00
N CYS A 166 -4.44 2.79 10.59
CA CYS A 166 -5.16 3.82 9.85
C CYS A 166 -6.68 3.72 10.05
N LEU A 167 -7.40 4.74 9.57
CA LEU A 167 -8.84 4.66 9.39
C LEU A 167 -9.11 4.16 7.96
N LYS A 168 -9.88 3.08 7.82
CA LYS A 168 -10.36 2.59 6.52
C LYS A 168 -11.82 2.97 6.33
N LEU A 169 -12.25 3.25 5.11
CA LEU A 169 -13.67 3.42 4.82
C LEU A 169 -14.43 2.12 5.11
N LYS A 170 -15.60 2.22 5.75
CA LYS A 170 -16.51 1.06 5.85
C LYS A 170 -17.10 0.74 4.48
N PRO A 171 -17.50 -0.51 4.20
CA PRO A 171 -18.21 -0.88 2.96
C PRO A 171 -19.46 -0.04 2.71
N LYS A 172 -20.14 0.40 3.78
CA LYS A 172 -21.15 1.46 3.73
C LYS A 172 -20.59 2.71 4.41
N SER A 173 -19.91 3.54 3.63
CA SER A 173 -19.23 4.74 4.14
C SER A 173 -20.14 5.96 4.22
N ALA A 174 -21.25 6.03 3.47
CA ALA A 174 -22.15 7.18 3.51
C ALA A 174 -22.87 7.31 4.87
N SER A 175 -22.69 8.43 5.55
CA SER A 175 -23.52 8.84 6.69
C SER A 175 -23.76 10.34 6.72
N SER A 176 -24.70 10.77 7.56
CA SER A 176 -25.06 12.17 7.69
C SER A 176 -25.55 12.49 9.09
N LYS A 177 -25.16 13.66 9.62
CA LYS A 177 -25.60 14.14 10.92
C LYS A 177 -25.56 15.65 10.96
N SER A 178 -26.58 16.28 11.55
CA SER A 178 -26.63 17.74 11.75
C SER A 178 -26.29 18.58 10.51
N ASN A 179 -26.87 18.23 9.35
CA ASN A 179 -26.61 18.86 8.04
C ASN A 179 -25.18 18.73 7.50
N TYR A 180 -24.38 17.81 8.04
CA TYR A 180 -23.10 17.41 7.46
C TYR A 180 -23.19 16.03 6.80
N LEU A 181 -22.51 15.89 5.66
CA LEU A 181 -22.14 14.63 5.06
C LEU A 181 -20.88 14.12 5.78
N MET A 182 -20.97 12.92 6.33
CA MET A 182 -19.89 12.26 7.08
C MET A 182 -19.49 10.96 6.39
N VAL A 183 -18.28 10.49 6.69
CA VAL A 183 -17.75 9.22 6.19
C VAL A 183 -17.61 8.24 7.34
N ASN A 184 -18.33 7.11 7.30
CA ASN A 184 -18.14 6.04 8.26
C ASN A 184 -16.80 5.35 8.01
N VAL A 185 -15.99 5.25 9.05
CA VAL A 185 -14.67 4.63 9.01
C VAL A 185 -14.56 3.51 10.04
N GLN A 186 -13.66 2.58 9.81
CA GLN A 186 -13.27 1.55 10.76
C GLN A 186 -11.79 1.71 11.11
N THR A 187 -11.46 1.44 12.37
CA THR A 187 -10.08 1.41 12.84
C THR A 187 -9.38 0.16 12.33
N TYR A 188 -8.22 0.33 11.73
CA TYR A 188 -7.33 -0.74 11.29
C TYR A 188 -6.04 -0.68 12.09
N GLY A 189 -5.70 -1.77 12.79
CA GLY A 189 -4.53 -1.83 13.69
C GLY A 189 -4.73 -1.14 15.03
N GLY A 190 -3.64 -1.00 15.79
CA GLY A 190 -3.61 -0.40 17.14
C GLY A 190 -3.28 1.09 17.16
N GLY A 191 -3.98 1.90 16.37
CA GLY A 191 -3.64 3.32 16.19
C GLY A 191 -3.84 4.20 17.42
N LEU A 192 -3.04 5.26 17.53
CA LEU A 192 -3.24 6.36 18.48
C LEU A 192 -4.33 7.31 17.97
N TRP A 193 -5.60 6.89 18.03
CA TRP A 193 -6.70 7.56 17.32
C TRP A 193 -6.93 9.02 17.65
N HIS A 194 -6.49 9.49 18.83
CA HIS A 194 -6.58 10.90 19.17
C HIS A 194 -5.71 11.80 18.27
N THR A 195 -4.63 11.28 17.67
CA THR A 195 -3.74 12.07 16.80
C THR A 195 -4.34 12.33 15.41
N TRP A 196 -5.42 11.62 15.06
CA TRP A 196 -6.15 11.77 13.80
C TRP A 196 -7.16 12.93 13.84
N PHE A 197 -7.48 13.44 15.03
CA PHE A 197 -8.33 14.60 15.18
C PHE A 197 -7.60 15.86 14.71
N ASP A 198 -8.36 16.78 14.12
CA ASP A 198 -7.90 18.10 13.68
C ASP A 198 -6.72 18.09 12.69
N ARG A 199 -6.56 16.97 11.98
CA ARG A 199 -5.68 16.83 10.82
C ARG A 199 -6.40 17.17 9.52
N ASP A 200 -5.63 17.62 8.54
CA ASP A 200 -6.10 17.79 7.18
C ASP A 200 -5.98 16.46 6.47
N LEU A 201 -7.11 15.78 6.31
CA LEU A 201 -7.16 14.39 5.87
C LEU A 201 -7.67 14.29 4.43
N SER A 202 -7.29 13.22 3.74
CA SER A 202 -7.82 12.86 2.43
C SER A 202 -7.98 11.34 2.34
N VAL A 203 -8.32 10.83 1.14
CA VAL A 203 -8.43 9.40 0.86
C VAL A 203 -7.37 8.96 -0.16
N ALA A 204 -6.83 7.76 0.07
CA ALA A 204 -6.01 7.06 -0.90
C ALA A 204 -6.21 5.56 -0.78
N GLY A 205 -5.97 4.81 -1.85
CA GLY A 205 -6.07 3.36 -1.84
C GLY A 205 -6.23 2.77 -3.23
N ARG A 206 -7.06 1.74 -3.33
CA ARG A 206 -7.31 0.98 -4.55
C ARG A 206 -8.78 1.06 -4.94
N VAL A 207 -9.04 1.18 -6.23
CA VAL A 207 -10.37 1.15 -6.83
C VAL A 207 -10.41 0.05 -7.88
N ILE A 208 -11.47 -0.75 -7.86
CA ILE A 208 -11.76 -1.73 -8.91
C ILE A 208 -12.67 -1.03 -9.93
N VAL A 209 -12.20 -0.90 -11.15
CA VAL A 209 -12.90 -0.23 -12.26
C VAL A 209 -13.25 -1.26 -13.32
N ARG A 210 -14.47 -1.18 -13.85
CA ARG A 210 -14.89 -1.95 -15.02
C ARG A 210 -14.35 -1.28 -16.29
N SER A 211 -13.69 -2.05 -17.13
CA SER A 211 -13.21 -1.58 -18.44
C SER A 211 -14.30 -1.70 -19.50
N GLY A 212 -14.15 -0.99 -20.61
CA GLY A 212 -15.10 -1.04 -21.73
C GLY A 212 -15.26 -2.42 -22.38
N ASP A 213 -14.30 -3.33 -22.20
CA ASP A 213 -14.37 -4.73 -22.65
C ASP A 213 -15.07 -5.65 -21.64
N GLY A 214 -15.56 -5.11 -20.52
CA GLY A 214 -16.21 -5.85 -19.44
C GLY A 214 -15.27 -6.46 -18.41
N SER A 215 -13.94 -6.37 -18.60
CA SER A 215 -12.95 -6.81 -17.61
C SER A 215 -12.89 -5.87 -16.40
N PHE A 216 -12.24 -6.32 -15.32
CA PHE A 216 -12.00 -5.50 -14.13
C PHE A 216 -10.52 -5.19 -13.98
N LEU A 217 -10.22 -3.93 -13.69
CA LEU A 217 -8.86 -3.43 -13.45
C LEU A 217 -8.75 -2.85 -12.05
N HIS A 218 -7.60 -3.04 -11.44
CA HIS A 218 -7.23 -2.35 -10.22
C HIS A 218 -6.51 -1.05 -10.56
N LYS A 219 -7.03 0.09 -10.11
CA LYS A 219 -6.35 1.39 -10.18
C LYS A 219 -6.03 1.89 -8.78
N LEU A 220 -4.89 2.54 -8.64
CA LEU A 220 -4.57 3.30 -7.43
C LEU A 220 -5.15 4.70 -7.53
N VAL A 221 -5.61 5.23 -6.41
CA VAL A 221 -6.11 6.60 -6.30
C VAL A 221 -5.49 7.27 -5.08
N LYS A 222 -5.11 8.53 -5.24
CA LYS A 222 -4.56 9.37 -4.16
C LYS A 222 -5.03 10.80 -4.39
N VAL A 223 -6.04 11.25 -3.65
CA VAL A 223 -6.58 12.60 -3.83
C VAL A 223 -5.69 13.61 -3.10
N LYS A 224 -4.85 14.32 -3.84
CA LYS A 224 -3.78 15.21 -3.30
C LYS A 224 -4.29 16.59 -2.84
N ARG A 225 -5.37 16.61 -2.04
CA ARG A 225 -5.87 17.82 -1.35
C ARG A 225 -6.65 17.42 -0.10
N PRO A 226 -6.72 18.26 0.94
CA PRO A 226 -7.58 18.00 2.10
C PRO A 226 -9.05 17.87 1.68
N LEU A 227 -9.66 16.74 2.02
CA LEU A 227 -11.07 16.43 1.75
C LEU A 227 -11.87 16.26 3.04
N LEU A 228 -11.21 15.78 4.08
CA LEU A 228 -11.82 15.23 5.28
C LEU A 228 -11.21 15.85 6.51
N ARG A 229 -12.01 15.92 7.58
CA ARG A 229 -11.52 16.32 8.89
C ARG A 229 -12.33 15.66 10.00
N VAL A 230 -11.65 15.19 11.03
CA VAL A 230 -12.28 14.75 12.28
C VAL A 230 -12.12 15.88 13.30
N PRO A 231 -13.13 16.75 13.49
CA PRO A 231 -12.99 17.88 14.40
C PRO A 231 -13.05 17.44 15.87
N THR A 232 -12.25 18.07 16.74
CA THR A 232 -12.45 17.93 18.20
C THR A 232 -13.67 18.70 18.68
N LEU A 233 -14.25 18.24 19.81
CA LEU A 233 -15.25 19.01 20.54
C LEU A 233 -14.55 20.17 21.27
N ALA A 234 -15.14 21.37 21.18
CA ALA A 234 -14.61 22.53 21.88
C ALA A 234 -14.55 22.32 23.39
N ILE A 235 -13.41 22.67 24.02
CA ILE A 235 -13.16 22.50 25.46
C ILE A 235 -14.22 23.15 26.37
N HIS A 236 -14.90 24.21 25.90
CA HIS A 236 -16.00 24.85 26.63
C HIS A 236 -17.17 23.90 26.92
N LEU A 237 -17.36 22.90 26.05
CA LEU A 237 -18.38 21.85 26.14
C LEU A 237 -17.84 20.54 26.76
N ASP A 238 -16.53 20.42 26.92
CA ASP A 238 -15.86 19.32 27.62
C ASP A 238 -14.80 19.86 28.60
N ARG A 239 -15.29 20.45 29.69
CA ARG A 239 -14.46 21.23 30.63
C ARG A 239 -13.46 20.37 31.42
N ASN A 240 -13.66 19.06 31.46
CA ASN A 240 -12.83 18.14 32.25
C ASN A 240 -11.85 17.32 31.39
N VAL A 241 -11.83 17.47 30.06
CA VAL A 241 -11.01 16.66 29.14
C VAL A 241 -9.52 16.60 29.52
N ASN A 242 -8.94 17.72 29.98
CA ASN A 242 -7.53 17.78 30.38
C ASN A 242 -7.24 17.08 31.72
N LYS A 243 -8.26 16.84 32.54
CA LYS A 243 -8.15 16.08 33.81
C LYS A 243 -8.47 14.61 33.60
N ASP A 244 -9.53 14.31 32.84
CA ASP A 244 -10.05 12.95 32.66
C ASP A 244 -9.38 12.19 31.51
N GLY A 245 -8.69 12.93 30.64
CA GLY A 245 -8.08 12.45 29.41
C GLY A 245 -9.05 12.47 28.23
N PHE A 246 -8.55 12.79 27.03
CA PHE A 246 -9.34 12.73 25.81
C PHE A 246 -9.61 11.27 25.41
N LYS A 247 -10.86 10.84 25.58
CA LYS A 247 -11.32 9.46 25.39
C LYS A 247 -12.45 9.40 24.36
N PRO A 248 -12.18 9.66 23.06
CA PRO A 248 -13.22 9.64 22.05
C PRO A 248 -13.79 8.23 21.87
N ASN A 249 -15.12 8.13 21.72
CA ASN A 249 -15.75 6.91 21.24
C ASN A 249 -15.40 6.74 19.75
N LEU A 250 -14.71 5.64 19.42
CA LEU A 250 -14.15 5.43 18.09
C LEU A 250 -15.21 5.19 17.00
N GLU A 251 -16.44 4.82 17.37
CA GLU A 251 -17.53 4.63 16.41
C GLU A 251 -18.28 5.94 16.15
N THR A 252 -18.51 6.75 17.19
CA THR A 252 -19.38 7.93 17.07
C THR A 252 -18.63 9.26 16.94
N HIS A 253 -17.37 9.35 17.38
CA HIS A 253 -16.60 10.60 17.39
C HIS A 253 -15.46 10.63 16.36
N LEU A 254 -15.16 9.52 15.68
CA LEU A 254 -14.02 9.40 14.75
C LEU A 254 -14.41 9.54 13.27
N ASN A 255 -15.71 9.67 12.96
CA ASN A 255 -16.20 9.77 11.59
C ASN A 255 -15.86 11.15 11.00
N PRO A 256 -15.05 11.22 9.92
CA PRO A 256 -14.69 12.50 9.32
C PRO A 256 -15.88 13.20 8.66
N LEU A 257 -15.86 14.53 8.68
CA LEU A 257 -16.72 15.37 7.86
C LEU A 257 -16.18 15.41 6.42
N LEU A 258 -17.09 15.32 5.44
CA LEU A 258 -16.78 15.46 4.02
C LEU A 258 -17.26 16.79 3.45
N ALA A 259 -18.52 17.15 3.73
CA ALA A 259 -19.13 18.38 3.22
C ALA A 259 -20.37 18.74 4.06
N THR A 260 -20.90 19.93 3.86
CA THR A 260 -22.27 20.26 4.29
C THR A 260 -23.28 19.67 3.31
N LYS A 261 -24.48 19.32 3.79
CA LYS A 261 -25.62 19.07 2.91
C LYS A 261 -25.98 20.39 2.23
N HIS A 262 -26.17 20.36 0.92
CA HIS A 262 -26.76 21.49 0.22
C HIS A 262 -28.28 21.45 0.46
N ASP A 263 -28.89 22.60 0.78
CA ASP A 263 -30.35 22.71 0.77
C ASP A 263 -30.79 22.65 -0.70
N GLU A 264 -31.43 21.54 -1.09
CA GLU A 264 -32.07 21.42 -2.40
C GLU A 264 -33.33 22.29 -2.44
N SER A 265 -33.15 23.59 -2.68
CA SER A 265 -34.26 24.53 -2.94
C SER A 265 -34.35 24.98 -4.39
N SER A 266 -33.54 24.43 -5.30
CA SER A 266 -33.54 24.89 -6.70
C SER A 266 -32.90 23.94 -7.71
N SER A 267 -33.37 22.70 -7.83
CA SER A 267 -33.25 21.92 -9.08
C SER A 267 -34.17 20.70 -9.06
N GLU A 268 -35.25 20.77 -9.84
CA GLU A 268 -36.01 19.60 -10.29
C GLU A 268 -35.11 18.76 -11.22
N SER A 269 -34.28 17.89 -10.65
CA SER A 269 -33.66 16.80 -11.39
C SER A 269 -34.06 15.48 -10.77
N LYS A 270 -35.17 14.96 -11.31
CA LYS A 270 -35.65 13.56 -11.32
C LYS A 270 -35.04 12.63 -10.27
N ASP A 271 -35.89 12.27 -9.31
CA ASP A 271 -36.01 10.95 -8.71
C ASP A 271 -35.14 9.84 -9.34
N LYS A 272 -33.93 9.71 -8.79
CA LYS A 272 -33.32 8.41 -8.49
C LYS A 272 -32.81 8.45 -7.04
N SER A 273 -33.71 8.81 -6.13
CA SER A 273 -33.59 8.48 -4.71
C SER A 273 -33.72 6.96 -4.56
N SER A 274 -32.71 6.21 -4.98
CA SER A 274 -32.53 4.84 -4.52
C SER A 274 -31.86 4.91 -3.16
N SER A 275 -32.58 4.50 -2.13
CA SER A 275 -32.16 4.33 -0.74
C SER A 275 -31.06 3.26 -0.54
N LYS A 276 -30.10 3.15 -1.46
CA LYS A 276 -29.08 2.09 -1.56
C LYS A 276 -27.65 2.59 -1.78
N ASP A 277 -27.38 3.89 -1.67
CA ASP A 277 -26.03 4.38 -1.91
C ASP A 277 -25.10 4.00 -0.74
N TYR A 278 -24.18 3.06 -1.02
CA TYR A 278 -23.17 2.62 -0.07
C TYR A 278 -22.17 3.73 0.28
N HIS A 279 -21.96 4.67 -0.65
CA HIS A 279 -21.02 5.78 -0.58
C HIS A 279 -21.70 7.08 -1.03
N HIS A 280 -21.22 8.24 -0.56
CA HIS A 280 -21.77 9.54 -0.98
C HIS A 280 -21.51 9.78 -2.48
N PRO A 281 -22.49 10.22 -3.28
CA PRO A 281 -22.28 10.55 -4.70
C PRO A 281 -21.14 11.55 -4.92
N LEU A 282 -21.00 12.54 -4.04
CA LEU A 282 -19.91 13.51 -4.07
C LEU A 282 -18.53 12.84 -3.96
N LEU A 283 -18.38 11.85 -3.08
CA LEU A 283 -17.12 11.10 -2.96
C LEU A 283 -16.86 10.28 -4.22
N MET A 284 -17.89 9.60 -4.75
CA MET A 284 -17.76 8.80 -5.95
C MET A 284 -17.36 9.65 -7.17
N GLN A 285 -17.95 10.84 -7.32
CA GLN A 285 -17.57 11.79 -8.37
C GLN A 285 -16.10 12.21 -8.25
N ILE A 286 -15.63 12.57 -7.05
CA ILE A 286 -14.22 12.94 -6.81
C ILE A 286 -13.28 11.80 -7.23
N LEU A 287 -13.61 10.55 -6.89
CA LEU A 287 -12.82 9.39 -7.29
C LEU A 287 -12.84 9.18 -8.81
N SER A 288 -14.00 9.37 -9.43
CA SER A 288 -14.20 9.31 -10.88
C SER A 288 -13.30 10.29 -11.61
N ASP A 289 -13.30 11.55 -11.16
CA ASP A 289 -12.52 12.64 -11.74
C ASP A 289 -11.02 12.37 -11.59
N GLU A 290 -10.57 11.89 -10.42
CA GLU A 290 -9.17 11.54 -10.17
C GLU A 290 -8.71 10.34 -11.02
N LEU A 291 -9.61 9.41 -11.35
CA LEU A 291 -9.32 8.20 -12.11
C LEU A 291 -9.53 8.34 -13.63
N GLY A 292 -10.17 9.43 -14.06
CA GLY A 292 -10.58 9.66 -15.45
C GLY A 292 -11.51 8.56 -15.98
N CYS A 293 -12.50 8.14 -15.18
CA CYS A 293 -13.55 7.19 -15.58
C CYS A 293 -14.94 7.72 -15.24
N GLU A 294 -15.99 6.98 -15.61
CA GLU A 294 -17.36 7.27 -15.18
C GLU A 294 -17.62 6.70 -13.78
N VAL A 295 -18.56 7.30 -13.04
CA VAL A 295 -18.90 6.85 -11.69
C VAL A 295 -19.43 5.42 -11.70
N ASP A 296 -20.22 5.07 -12.72
CA ASP A 296 -20.80 3.74 -12.91
C ASP A 296 -19.76 2.66 -13.23
N ASP A 297 -18.54 3.05 -13.65
CA ASP A 297 -17.44 2.12 -13.88
C ASP A 297 -16.78 1.69 -12.57
N ILE A 298 -16.96 2.45 -11.48
CA ILE A 298 -16.38 2.12 -10.16
C ILE A 298 -17.17 0.97 -9.53
N ALA A 299 -16.60 -0.22 -9.57
CA ALA A 299 -17.23 -1.44 -9.07
C ALA A 299 -17.05 -1.63 -7.55
N SER A 300 -15.89 -1.23 -7.01
CA SER A 300 -15.59 -1.35 -5.58
C SER A 300 -14.40 -0.47 -5.19
N ILE A 301 -14.34 -0.08 -3.91
CA ILE A 301 -13.27 0.76 -3.36
C ILE A 301 -12.69 0.16 -2.09
N GLU A 302 -11.38 0.28 -1.92
CA GLU A 302 -10.66 0.00 -0.68
C GLU A 302 -9.76 1.19 -0.38
N LEU A 303 -10.26 2.11 0.45
CA LEU A 303 -9.61 3.40 0.73
C LEU A 303 -9.29 3.55 2.21
N ASN A 304 -8.11 4.10 2.46
CA ASN A 304 -7.66 4.57 3.75
C ASN A 304 -7.86 6.09 3.82
N ILE A 305 -8.08 6.60 5.03
CA ILE A 305 -7.90 8.01 5.35
C ILE A 305 -6.41 8.26 5.57
N CYS A 306 -5.88 9.34 5.02
CA CYS A 306 -4.47 9.69 5.06
C CYS A 306 -4.30 11.16 5.47
N ASP A 307 -3.28 11.47 6.29
CA ASP A 307 -2.82 12.85 6.50
C ASP A 307 -2.23 13.39 5.19
N THR A 308 -2.60 14.63 4.84
CA THR A 308 -2.11 15.32 3.65
C THR A 308 -0.82 16.10 3.91
N GLN A 309 -0.41 16.26 5.17
CA GLN A 309 0.87 16.85 5.52
C GLN A 309 2.02 15.99 4.96
N PRO A 310 2.91 16.56 4.12
CA PRO A 310 4.03 15.81 3.56
C PRO A 310 5.07 15.48 4.64
N SER A 311 5.73 14.34 4.47
CA SER A 311 6.91 13.96 5.23
C SER A 311 8.04 14.96 4.97
N CYS A 312 8.76 15.37 6.01
CA CYS A 312 9.82 16.37 5.92
C CYS A 312 10.94 16.16 6.95
N LEU A 313 12.03 16.92 6.79
CA LEU A 313 13.00 17.13 7.85
C LEU A 313 12.51 18.16 8.85
N GLY A 314 12.97 18.05 10.10
CA GLY A 314 12.72 19.04 11.13
C GLY A 314 13.69 18.95 12.31
N GLY A 315 13.45 19.78 13.31
CA GLY A 315 14.42 20.09 14.37
C GLY A 315 15.27 21.30 14.02
N ALA A 316 15.97 21.87 15.01
CA ALA A 316 16.76 23.09 14.79
C ALA A 316 17.91 22.89 13.78
N ASN A 317 18.34 21.64 13.57
CA ASN A 317 19.42 21.26 12.66
C ASN A 317 18.96 20.30 11.54
N ASP A 318 17.65 20.21 11.26
CA ASP A 318 17.10 19.27 10.27
C ASP A 318 17.50 17.80 10.52
N GLU A 319 17.62 17.42 11.79
CA GLU A 319 18.14 16.12 12.23
C GLU A 319 17.06 15.04 12.45
N PHE A 320 15.79 15.43 12.39
CA PHE A 320 14.64 14.54 12.55
C PHE A 320 13.85 14.40 11.26
N ILE A 321 13.22 13.24 11.08
CA ILE A 321 12.23 13.01 10.02
C ILE A 321 10.84 13.03 10.68
N PHE A 322 10.00 13.96 10.23
CA PHE A 322 8.59 14.03 10.64
C PHE A 322 7.74 13.38 9.55
N SER A 323 7.10 12.27 9.88
CA SER A 323 6.26 11.53 8.94
C SER A 323 5.26 10.67 9.66
N GLY A 324 4.07 10.51 9.07
CA GLY A 324 3.22 9.36 9.38
C GLY A 324 3.84 8.07 8.84
N ARG A 325 3.34 6.91 9.31
CA ARG A 325 3.65 5.58 8.73
C ARG A 325 5.13 5.15 8.79
N LEU A 326 5.96 5.82 9.59
CA LEU A 326 7.36 5.39 9.82
C LEU A 326 7.41 3.93 10.28
N ASP A 327 6.48 3.55 11.16
CA ASP A 327 6.12 2.16 11.41
C ASP A 327 5.22 1.64 10.27
N ASN A 328 5.68 0.75 9.39
CA ASN A 328 7.04 0.23 9.26
C ASN A 328 7.67 0.54 7.90
N LEU A 329 7.20 1.60 7.23
CA LEU A 329 7.70 1.99 5.92
C LEU A 329 9.17 2.39 5.94
N ALA A 330 9.69 2.87 7.07
CA ALA A 330 11.12 3.14 7.22
C ALA A 330 11.96 1.85 7.08
N SER A 331 11.57 0.77 7.76
CA SER A 331 12.27 -0.53 7.63
C SER A 331 12.05 -1.14 6.26
N SER A 332 10.84 -1.04 5.70
CA SER A 332 10.54 -1.52 4.35
C SER A 332 11.41 -0.83 3.29
N PHE A 333 11.57 0.49 3.38
CA PHE A 333 12.47 1.26 2.52
C PHE A 333 13.93 0.82 2.69
N CYS A 334 14.43 0.75 3.94
CA CYS A 334 15.82 0.35 4.20
C CYS A 334 16.11 -1.07 3.69
N ALA A 335 15.17 -2.01 3.89
CA ALA A 335 15.27 -3.38 3.38
C ALA A 335 15.36 -3.40 1.86
N LEU A 336 14.45 -2.69 1.19
CA LEU A 336 14.42 -2.58 -0.26
C LEU A 336 15.70 -1.96 -0.81
N ARG A 337 16.12 -0.84 -0.23
CA ARG A 337 17.33 -0.13 -0.64
C ARG A 337 18.58 -0.98 -0.45
N ALA A 338 18.70 -1.67 0.67
CA ALA A 338 19.81 -2.59 0.92
C ALA A 338 19.86 -3.73 -0.11
N LEU A 339 18.71 -4.29 -0.50
CA LEU A 339 18.66 -5.29 -1.57
C LEU A 339 19.12 -4.70 -2.90
N VAL A 340 18.60 -3.54 -3.28
CA VAL A 340 18.96 -2.86 -4.54
C VAL A 340 20.47 -2.55 -4.59
N ASP A 341 20.99 -1.90 -3.56
CA ASP A 341 22.40 -1.48 -3.49
C ASP A 341 23.37 -2.66 -3.45
N SER A 342 22.92 -3.82 -2.95
CA SER A 342 23.70 -5.05 -2.91
C SER A 342 23.40 -5.99 -4.09
N SER A 343 22.68 -5.57 -5.12
CA SER A 343 22.33 -6.44 -6.26
C SER A 343 22.95 -5.96 -7.58
N GLY A 344 24.08 -5.25 -7.53
CA GLY A 344 24.88 -4.99 -8.73
C GLY A 344 25.56 -6.26 -9.24
N SER A 345 25.90 -6.31 -10.54
CA SER A 345 26.54 -7.51 -11.13
C SER A 345 27.84 -7.91 -10.42
N LYS A 346 28.64 -6.93 -9.97
CA LYS A 346 29.86 -7.18 -9.19
C LYS A 346 29.58 -7.71 -7.79
N ASP A 347 28.44 -7.35 -7.20
CA ASP A 347 28.08 -7.76 -5.84
C ASP A 347 27.55 -9.19 -5.80
N LEU A 348 27.03 -9.68 -6.94
CA LEU A 348 26.50 -11.02 -7.10
C LEU A 348 27.53 -12.03 -7.64
N SER A 349 28.64 -11.59 -8.24
CA SER A 349 29.61 -12.48 -8.90
C SER A 349 30.27 -13.50 -7.96
N ASP A 350 30.48 -13.11 -6.70
CA ASP A 350 31.04 -13.98 -5.66
C ASP A 350 30.01 -14.44 -4.62
N GLU A 351 28.72 -14.09 -4.80
CA GLU A 351 27.66 -14.45 -3.88
C GLU A 351 27.22 -15.91 -4.09
N HIS A 352 27.08 -16.63 -2.97
CA HIS A 352 26.68 -18.03 -2.91
C HIS A 352 25.23 -18.21 -2.43
N ALA A 353 24.64 -17.21 -1.79
CA ALA A 353 23.29 -17.21 -1.25
C ALA A 353 22.29 -16.50 -2.18
N ILE A 354 21.01 -16.59 -1.83
CA ILE A 354 19.96 -15.74 -2.40
C ILE A 354 19.67 -14.61 -1.41
N ARG A 355 19.82 -13.36 -1.85
CA ARG A 355 19.41 -12.18 -1.08
C ARG A 355 17.93 -11.94 -1.32
N MET A 356 17.13 -11.76 -0.28
CA MET A 356 15.68 -11.66 -0.38
C MET A 356 15.11 -10.59 0.54
N VAL A 357 14.12 -9.86 0.05
CA VAL A 357 13.27 -8.96 0.83
C VAL A 357 11.82 -9.42 0.71
N ALA A 358 11.12 -9.52 1.83
CA ALA A 358 9.69 -9.79 1.87
C ALA A 358 8.98 -8.66 2.64
N LEU A 359 8.14 -7.90 1.94
CA LEU A 359 7.35 -6.80 2.48
C LEU A 359 5.90 -7.27 2.57
N PHE A 360 5.44 -7.59 3.78
CA PHE A 360 4.10 -8.13 4.03
C PHE A 360 3.08 -7.04 4.30
N ASP A 361 1.80 -7.37 4.17
CA ASP A 361 0.67 -6.54 4.60
C ASP A 361 0.06 -7.14 5.87
N ASN A 362 -0.82 -6.43 6.55
CA ASN A 362 -1.63 -6.89 7.66
C ASN A 362 -0.88 -7.30 8.93
N GLU A 363 0.33 -6.79 9.15
CA GLU A 363 1.04 -7.01 10.42
C GLU A 363 0.26 -6.42 11.60
N GLU A 364 -0.32 -5.23 11.40
CA GLU A 364 -1.02 -4.48 12.45
C GLU A 364 -2.30 -5.15 12.94
N VAL A 365 -2.75 -6.19 12.23
CA VAL A 365 -3.95 -6.98 12.56
C VAL A 365 -3.64 -8.48 12.73
N GLY A 366 -2.37 -8.85 12.90
CA GLY A 366 -1.95 -10.20 13.28
C GLY A 366 -1.42 -11.08 12.15
N SER A 367 -1.23 -10.56 10.94
CA SER A 367 -0.60 -11.22 9.78
C SER A 367 -1.33 -12.45 9.19
N ASP A 368 -2.49 -12.84 9.72
CA ASP A 368 -3.26 -14.01 9.26
C ASP A 368 -4.12 -13.67 8.03
N SER A 369 -3.46 -13.47 6.89
CA SER A 369 -4.08 -13.23 5.60
C SER A 369 -3.19 -13.78 4.47
N ILE A 370 -3.69 -13.86 3.23
CA ILE A 370 -2.92 -14.40 2.10
C ILE A 370 -1.72 -13.51 1.69
N GLN A 371 -1.75 -12.23 2.05
CA GLN A 371 -0.67 -11.26 1.84
C GLN A 371 0.16 -10.95 3.10
N GLY A 372 -0.25 -11.49 4.26
CA GLY A 372 0.45 -11.31 5.52
C GLY A 372 1.55 -12.33 5.77
N ALA A 373 2.34 -12.09 6.81
CA ALA A 373 3.45 -12.96 7.18
C ALA A 373 3.02 -14.35 7.67
N GLY A 374 1.75 -14.53 8.06
CA GLY A 374 1.17 -15.84 8.37
C GLY A 374 0.93 -16.71 7.12
N ALA A 375 0.95 -16.12 5.93
CA ALA A 375 0.81 -16.85 4.69
C ALA A 375 2.06 -17.69 4.37
N PRO A 376 1.92 -18.80 3.62
CA PRO A 376 3.06 -19.55 3.11
C PRO A 376 3.81 -18.84 1.97
N THR A 377 3.46 -17.60 1.62
CA THR A 377 3.95 -16.86 0.44
C THR A 377 5.47 -16.89 0.30
N MET A 378 6.21 -16.52 1.35
CA MET A 378 7.67 -16.48 1.30
C MET A 378 8.28 -17.89 1.17
N PHE A 379 7.78 -18.86 1.94
CA PHE A 379 8.28 -20.23 1.87
C PHE A 379 7.93 -20.90 0.53
N GLN A 380 6.77 -20.60 -0.06
CA GLN A 380 6.40 -21.02 -1.40
C GLN A 380 7.35 -20.41 -2.45
N ALA A 381 7.68 -19.13 -2.34
CA ALA A 381 8.67 -18.50 -3.21
C ALA A 381 10.04 -19.17 -3.10
N MET A 382 10.52 -19.42 -1.87
CA MET A 382 11.78 -20.14 -1.64
C MET A 382 11.78 -21.53 -2.27
N ARG A 383 10.70 -22.31 -2.11
CA ARG A 383 10.56 -23.63 -2.74
C ARG A 383 10.63 -23.52 -4.27
N ARG A 384 9.82 -22.63 -4.86
CA ARG A 384 9.80 -22.40 -6.31
C ARG A 384 11.16 -21.96 -6.87
N ILE A 385 11.90 -21.12 -6.14
CA ILE A 385 13.24 -20.70 -6.54
C ILE A 385 14.19 -21.90 -6.56
N ILE A 386 14.18 -22.71 -5.50
CA ILE A 386 15.01 -23.93 -5.42
C ILE A 386 14.65 -24.90 -6.54
N ASP A 387 13.36 -25.16 -6.76
CA ASP A 387 12.88 -26.09 -7.77
C ASP A 387 13.26 -25.64 -9.19
N CYS A 388 13.18 -24.34 -9.47
CA CYS A 388 13.58 -23.76 -10.75
C CYS A 388 15.09 -23.86 -11.00
N LEU A 389 15.91 -23.70 -9.96
CA LEU A 389 17.38 -23.76 -10.06
C LEU A 389 17.94 -25.17 -9.92
N ALA A 390 17.11 -26.15 -9.56
CA ALA A 390 17.49 -27.55 -9.50
C ALA A 390 17.55 -28.15 -10.90
N ASN A 391 18.74 -28.56 -11.32
CA ASN A 391 18.88 -29.47 -12.47
C ASN A 391 18.23 -30.83 -12.13
N SER A 392 17.92 -31.64 -13.15
CA SER A 392 17.06 -32.84 -13.21
C SER A 392 17.21 -33.92 -12.11
N TYR A 393 18.18 -33.78 -11.19
CA TYR A 393 18.35 -34.60 -10.00
C TYR A 393 18.07 -33.77 -8.73
N VAL A 394 16.79 -33.66 -8.35
CA VAL A 394 16.41 -33.18 -7.03
C VAL A 394 16.83 -34.25 -6.02
N ARG A 395 17.88 -33.98 -5.24
CA ARG A 395 18.24 -34.81 -4.08
C ARG A 395 17.26 -34.56 -2.94
N GLU A 396 17.05 -35.56 -2.09
CA GLU A 396 16.16 -35.45 -0.94
C GLU A 396 16.57 -34.26 -0.02
N GLY A 397 15.59 -33.47 0.40
CA GLY A 397 15.77 -32.47 1.45
C GLY A 397 16.46 -31.15 1.04
N MET A 398 16.48 -30.76 -0.24
CA MET A 398 17.19 -29.53 -0.66
C MET A 398 16.62 -28.26 -0.05
N PHE A 399 15.29 -28.17 0.07
CA PHE A 399 14.64 -27.05 0.74
C PHE A 399 15.03 -26.98 2.21
N GLU A 400 14.97 -28.11 2.92
CA GLU A 400 15.30 -28.22 4.34
C GLU A 400 16.76 -27.88 4.60
N ARG A 401 17.68 -28.28 3.70
CA ARG A 401 19.09 -27.91 3.76
C ARG A 401 19.30 -26.42 3.54
N ALA A 402 18.65 -25.84 2.52
CA ALA A 402 18.71 -24.41 2.26
C ALA A 402 18.22 -23.60 3.47
N ILE A 403 17.07 -23.97 4.05
CA ILE A 403 16.54 -23.32 5.26
C ILE A 403 17.52 -23.37 6.44
N ARG A 404 18.24 -24.48 6.64
CA ARG A 404 19.27 -24.57 7.70
C ARG A 404 20.50 -23.69 7.46
N GLN A 405 20.71 -23.26 6.23
CA GLN A 405 21.77 -22.32 5.82
C GLN A 405 21.26 -20.88 5.69
N SER A 406 19.96 -20.65 5.89
CA SER A 406 19.34 -19.33 5.75
C SER A 406 19.40 -18.54 7.06
N PHE A 407 19.35 -17.22 6.92
CA PHE A 407 19.15 -16.29 8.02
C PHE A 407 18.03 -15.30 7.68
N LEU A 408 17.15 -15.03 8.66
CA LEU A 408 16.04 -14.08 8.53
C LEU A 408 16.22 -12.95 9.55
N GLY A 409 16.42 -11.72 9.05
CA GLY A 409 16.30 -10.50 9.84
C GLY A 409 14.87 -9.98 9.78
N LEU A 410 14.21 -9.90 10.94
CA LEU A 410 12.91 -9.24 11.10
C LEU A 410 13.14 -7.83 11.61
N TYR A 411 12.65 -6.83 10.86
CA TYR A 411 12.81 -5.43 11.21
C TYR A 411 11.45 -4.79 11.39
N LYS A 412 11.20 -4.34 12.62
CA LYS A 412 10.06 -3.49 12.99
C LYS A 412 10.60 -2.20 13.59
N PHE A 413 9.88 -1.09 13.40
CA PHE A 413 10.27 0.17 13.99
C PHE A 413 10.34 0.01 15.52
N CYS A 414 11.50 0.30 16.10
CA CYS A 414 11.69 0.17 17.53
C CYS A 414 11.30 1.47 18.23
N LEU A 415 10.69 1.36 19.40
CA LEU A 415 10.39 2.51 20.23
C LEU A 415 11.72 3.19 20.60
N LEU A 416 11.93 4.42 20.11
CA LEU A 416 12.95 5.27 20.69
C LEU A 416 12.52 5.53 22.12
N LEU A 417 13.24 4.91 23.05
CA LEU A 417 13.08 5.06 24.50
C LEU A 417 12.88 6.55 24.77
N HIS A 418 11.75 6.91 25.37
CA HIS A 418 11.35 8.27 25.72
C HIS A 418 12.28 8.77 26.85
N ILE A 419 13.58 8.91 26.55
CA ILE A 419 14.64 9.35 27.46
C ILE A 419 14.89 10.82 27.15
N ILE A 420 13.96 11.64 27.61
CA ILE A 420 14.26 13.00 28.05
C ILE A 420 13.60 13.10 29.42
N GLY A 421 14.23 12.51 30.46
CA GLY A 421 13.81 12.78 31.84
C GLY A 421 13.80 11.64 32.88
N ARG A 422 14.20 10.40 32.56
CA ARG A 422 14.43 9.37 33.60
C ARG A 422 15.90 8.99 33.64
N SER A 423 16.53 9.28 34.79
CA SER A 423 17.93 8.96 35.10
C SER A 423 18.31 7.55 34.67
N PHE A 424 19.45 7.46 34.00
CA PHE A 424 20.25 6.24 33.88
C PHE A 424 20.57 5.72 35.29
N TYR A 425 19.76 4.80 35.79
CA TYR A 425 20.18 3.88 36.83
C TYR A 425 19.71 2.48 36.46
N SER A 426 20.70 1.60 36.34
CA SER A 426 20.61 0.14 36.22
C SER A 426 19.99 -0.41 34.94
N PHE A 427 20.84 -0.92 34.06
CA PHE A 427 20.98 -2.38 33.87
C PHE A 427 22.34 -2.66 33.23
N LEU A 428 23.24 -3.22 34.06
CA LEU A 428 24.40 -4.01 33.64
C LEU A 428 23.93 -5.41 33.26
#